data_AF-A0A9D8ES13-F1
#
_entry.id   AF-A0A9D8ES13-F1
#
_cell.length_a   1.000
_cell.length_b   1.000
_cell.length_c   1.000
_cell.angle_alpha   90.00
_cell.angle_beta   90.00
_cell.angle_gamma   90.00
#
_symmetry.space_group_name_H-M   'P 1'
#
loop_
_entity.id
_entity.type
_entity.pdbx_description
1 polymer ?
#
loop_
_entity_poly.entity_id
_entity_poly.type
_entity_poly.pdbx_seq_one_letter_code
_entity_poly.pdbx_strand_id
1 'polypeptide(L)' 'MPDKIEIIRDGSEYIIKNKKLERMVLMTDLENEEALNYLKYKLKKLKIGDRLKKMGLAEGSTVIIGNLVFELTD' A
#
# COMPACT_ATOMS: atom_id res chain seq x y z
N MET A 1 18.01 5.15 -8.83
CA MET A 1 17.14 6.12 -8.12
C MET A 1 16.31 5.33 -7.13
N PRO A 2 16.24 5.70 -5.84
CA PRO A 2 15.27 5.08 -4.94
C PRO A 2 13.87 5.28 -5.52
N ASP A 3 13.05 4.23 -5.58
CA ASP A 3 11.68 4.32 -6.10
C ASP A 3 10.91 5.36 -5.26
N LYS A 4 10.63 6.52 -5.87
CA LYS A 4 9.84 7.59 -5.24
C LYS A 4 8.44 7.07 -5.00
N ILE A 5 7.86 7.41 -3.84
CA ILE A 5 6.43 7.24 -3.61
C ILE A 5 5.74 8.52 -4.04
N GLU A 6 4.76 8.38 -4.92
CA GLU A 6 3.85 9.44 -5.31
C GLU A 6 2.45 9.10 -4.80
N ILE A 7 1.73 10.11 -4.33
CA ILE A 7 0.40 9.98 -3.73
C ILE A 7 -0.55 10.83 -4.54
N ILE A 8 -1.59 10.19 -5.08
CA ILE A 8 -2.67 10.84 -5.79
C ILE A 8 -3.91 10.69 -4.91
N ARG A 9 -4.55 11.81 -4.59
CA ARG A 9 -5.78 11.83 -3.80
C ARG A 9 -6.98 11.85 -4.73
N ASP A 10 -7.92 10.96 -4.52
CA ASP A 10 -9.22 10.92 -5.20
C ASP A 10 -10.34 10.86 -4.16
N GLY A 11 -10.91 12.02 -3.82
CA GLY A 11 -11.88 12.14 -2.72
C GLY A 11 -11.33 11.68 -1.36
N SER A 12 -11.86 10.56 -0.85
CA SER A 12 -11.44 9.89 0.40
C SER A 12 -10.41 8.78 0.18
N GLU A 13 -10.04 8.50 -1.06
CA GLU A 13 -9.11 7.43 -1.43
C GLU A 13 -7.73 8.00 -1.77
N TYR A 14 -6.69 7.23 -1.48
CA TYR A 14 -5.30 7.57 -1.74
C TYR A 14 -4.65 6.52 -2.64
N ILE A 15 -4.38 6.88 -3.88
CA ILE A 15 -3.68 6.04 -4.85
C ILE A 15 -2.18 6.24 -4.68
N ILE A 16 -1.47 5.17 -4.33
CA ILE A 16 -0.02 5.16 -4.13
C ILE A 16 0.65 4.63 -5.39
N LYS A 17 1.44 5.49 -6.04
CA LYS A 17 2.25 5.13 -7.21
C LYS A 17 3.67 4.84 -6.76
N ASN A 18 4.09 3.60 -6.96
CA ASN A 18 5.43 3.14 -6.66
C ASN A 18 5.67 1.81 -7.37
N LYS A 19 6.57 1.80 -8.36
CA LYS A 19 6.83 0.63 -9.22
C LYS A 19 7.13 -0.65 -8.43
N LYS A 20 7.87 -0.54 -7.32
CA LYS A 20 8.22 -1.68 -6.48
C LYS A 20 7.00 -2.23 -5.74
N LEU A 21 6.19 -1.36 -5.12
CA LEU A 21 4.98 -1.79 -4.42
C LEU A 21 3.94 -2.33 -5.40
N GLU A 22 3.72 -1.65 -6.53
CA GLU A 22 2.81 -2.10 -7.58
C GLU A 22 3.22 -3.49 -8.11
N ARG A 23 4.52 -3.71 -8.36
CA ARG A 23 5.02 -5.05 -8.75
C ARG A 23 4.83 -6.10 -7.66
N MET A 24 5.08 -5.76 -6.39
CA MET A 24 4.85 -6.70 -5.29
C MET A 24 3.40 -7.15 -5.21
N VAL A 25 2.47 -6.20 -5.34
CA VAL A 25 1.03 -6.48 -5.35
C VAL A 25 0.67 -7.32 -6.57
N LEU A 26 1.10 -6.93 -7.79
CA LEU A 26 0.80 -7.66 -9.03
C LEU A 26 1.31 -9.11 -9.04
N MET A 27 2.41 -9.41 -8.34
CA MET A 27 2.95 -10.77 -8.23
C MET A 27 2.29 -11.60 -7.12
N THR A 28 1.39 -11.01 -6.34
CA THR A 28 0.68 -11.68 -5.25
C THR A 28 -0.70 -12.10 -5.74
N ASP A 29 -1.03 -13.37 -5.57
CA ASP A 29 -2.41 -13.83 -5.66
C ASP A 29 -3.20 -13.29 -4.45
N LEU A 30 -4.05 -12.28 -4.69
CA LEU A 30 -4.82 -11.63 -3.63
C LEU A 30 -6.03 -12.44 -3.17
N GLU A 31 -6.45 -13.45 -3.92
CA GLU A 31 -7.54 -14.36 -3.55
C GLU A 31 -7.04 -15.50 -2.65
N ASN A 32 -5.73 -15.77 -2.68
CA ASN A 32 -5.08 -16.71 -1.77
C ASN A 32 -4.73 -16.04 -0.43
N GLU A 33 -5.34 -16.53 0.65
CA GLU A 33 -5.17 -15.96 2.00
C GLU A 33 -3.70 -15.99 2.49
N GLU A 34 -2.96 -17.07 2.21
CA GLU A 34 -1.57 -17.21 2.63
C GLU A 34 -0.66 -16.20 1.89
N ALA A 35 -0.87 -16.05 0.58
CA ALA A 35 -0.15 -15.08 -0.24
C ALA A 35 -0.47 -13.63 0.18
N LEU A 36 -1.74 -13.34 0.45
CA LEU A 36 -2.18 -12.04 0.97
C LEU A 36 -1.56 -11.74 2.35
N ASN A 37 -1.53 -12.72 3.25
CA ASN A 37 -0.91 -12.58 4.57
C ASN A 37 0.60 -12.33 4.46
N TYR A 38 1.28 -13.00 3.53
CA TYR A 38 2.69 -12.75 3.26
C TYR A 38 2.95 -11.35 2.69
N LEU A 39 2.08 -10.85 1.80
CA LEU A 39 2.14 -9.48 1.30
C LEU A 39 1.94 -8.47 2.44
N LYS A 40 0.91 -8.65 3.29
CA LYS A 40 0.68 -7.81 4.48
C LYS A 40 1.91 -7.78 5.39
N TYR A 41 2.51 -8.94 5.68
CA TYR A 41 3.74 -9.03 6.47
C TYR A 41 4.89 -8.25 5.83
N LYS A 42 5.10 -8.36 4.50
CA LYS A 42 6.11 -7.58 3.79
C LYS A 42 5.87 -6.08 3.86
N LEU A 43 4.63 -5.62 3.68
CA LEU A 43 4.27 -4.21 3.77
C LEU A 43 4.53 -3.64 5.17
N LYS A 44 4.19 -4.39 6.22
CA LYS A 44 4.54 -4.04 7.62
C LYS A 44 6.04 -3.98 7.84
N LYS A 45 6.80 -4.98 7.36
CA LYS A 45 8.27 -5.00 7.46
C LYS A 45 8.94 -3.82 6.75
N LEU A 46 8.37 -3.37 5.64
CA LEU A 46 8.82 -2.19 4.90
C LEU A 46 8.30 -0.87 5.48
N LYS A 47 7.51 -0.91 6.56
CA LYS A 47 6.91 0.24 7.24
C LYS A 47 6.13 1.14 6.27
N ILE A 48 5.41 0.54 5.33
CA ILE A 48 4.66 1.30 4.32
C ILE A 48 3.57 2.14 4.98
N GLY A 49 2.82 1.58 5.93
CA GLY A 49 1.82 2.32 6.71
C GLY A 49 2.42 3.55 7.41
N ASP A 50 3.49 3.37 8.19
CA ASP A 50 4.19 4.48 8.86
C ASP A 50 4.65 5.58 7.89
N ARG A 51 5.17 5.17 6.72
CA ARG A 51 5.62 6.12 5.70
C ARG A 51 4.45 6.91 5.12
N LEU A 52 3.32 6.26 4.87
CA LEU A 52 2.10 6.91 4.40
C LEU A 52 1.53 7.88 5.45
N LYS A 53 1.47 7.48 6.73
CA LYS A 53 1.08 8.35 7.85
C LYS A 53 1.99 9.59 7.92
N LYS A 54 3.31 9.41 7.81
CA LYS A 54 4.29 10.51 7.76
C LYS A 54 4.14 11.43 6.55
N MET A 55 3.55 10.94 5.46
CA MET A 55 3.24 11.74 4.27
C MET A 55 1.88 12.46 4.38
N GLY A 56 1.17 12.31 5.51
CA GLY A 56 -0.06 13.05 5.82
C GLY A 56 -1.34 12.27 5.58
N LEU A 57 -1.28 10.95 5.37
CA LEU A 57 -2.49 10.13 5.33
C LEU A 57 -3.04 9.95 6.74
N ALA A 58 -4.34 10.18 6.89
CA ALA A 58 -5.05 9.95 8.15
C ALA A 58 -5.28 8.45 8.37
N GLU A 59 -5.34 8.04 9.63
CA GLU A 59 -5.83 6.72 10.00
C GLU A 59 -7.28 6.54 9.54
N GLY A 60 -7.64 5.33 9.11
CA GLY A 60 -8.93 5.02 8.50
C GLY A 60 -9.05 5.43 7.02
N SER A 61 -8.00 6.00 6.42
CA SER A 61 -8.02 6.32 4.98
C SER A 61 -7.97 5.07 4.12
N THR A 62 -8.74 5.05 3.03
CA THR A 62 -8.65 4.01 2.01
C THR A 62 -7.42 4.24 1.13
N VAL A 63 -6.56 3.24 1.04
CA VAL A 63 -5.30 3.26 0.30
C VAL A 63 -5.35 2.24 -0.82
N ILE A 64 -4.92 2.66 -2.02
CA ILE A 64 -4.92 1.85 -3.23
C ILE A 64 -3.48 1.71 -3.74
N ILE A 65 -3.01 0.48 -3.93
CA ILE A 65 -1.70 0.16 -4.51
C ILE A 65 -1.91 -0.90 -5.59
N GLY A 66 -1.81 -0.52 -6.87
CA GLY A 66 -2.17 -1.45 -7.95
C GLY A 66 -3.63 -1.88 -7.83
N ASN A 67 -3.88 -3.19 -7.69
CA ASN A 67 -5.21 -3.77 -7.42
C ASN A 67 -5.46 -4.10 -5.93
N LEU A 68 -4.52 -3.80 -5.03
CA LEU A 68 -4.73 -3.93 -3.59
C LEU A 68 -5.41 -2.67 -3.05
N VAL A 69 -6.55 -2.85 -2.39
CA VAL A 69 -7.25 -1.81 -1.63
C VAL A 69 -7.24 -2.22 -0.15
N PHE A 70 -6.84 -1.30 0.73
CA PHE A 70 -6.85 -1.54 2.16
C PHE A 70 -7.08 -0.25 2.94
N GLU A 71 -7.56 -0.37 4.18
CA GLU A 71 -7.67 0.74 5.10
C GLU A 71 -6.36 0.92 5.89
N LEU A 72 -5.92 2.17 6.03
CA LEU A 72 -4.75 2.50 6.83
C LEU A 72 -5.08 2.49 8.31
N THR A 73 -4.84 1.35 8.96
CA THR A 73 -4.94 1.18 10.42
C THR A 73 -3.54 0.94 11.02
N ASP A 74 -3.38 1.11 12.35
CA ASP A 74 -2.22 0.57 13.07
C ASP A 74 -2.16 -0.98 13.12
#